data_AF-G2Q070-F1
#
_entry.id   AF-G2Q070-F1
#
_cell.length_a   1.000
_cell.length_b   1.000
_cell.length_c   1.000
_cell.angle_alpha   90.00
_cell.angle_beta   90.00
_cell.angle_gamma   90.00
#
_symmetry.space_group_name_H-M   'P 1'
#
loop_
_entity.id
_entity.type
_entity.pdbx_description
1 polymer ?
#
loop_
_entity_poly.entity_id
_entity_poly.type
_entity_poly.pdbx_seq_one_letter_code
_entity_poly.pdbx_strand_id
1 'polypeptide(L)' 'MPIEKRKSHSTRYRASLAQNIAKNGFVVMPCSYVTKPAFVEVVLTMALAYRFLPEQRRIKDAKRRAELELDKSQRRLEEA' A
#
# COMPACT_ATOMS: atom_id res chain seq x y z
N MET A 1 -28.18 -18.02 16.85
CA MET A 1 -26.80 -18.43 16.51
C MET A 1 -26.18 -17.35 15.63
N PRO A 2 -25.03 -16.75 16.00
CA PRO A 2 -24.37 -15.79 15.12
C PRO A 2 -23.75 -16.58 13.97
N ILE A 3 -24.17 -16.31 12.75
CA ILE A 3 -23.59 -16.92 11.55
C ILE A 3 -22.22 -16.27 11.37
N GLU A 4 -21.19 -16.86 11.97
CA GLU A 4 -19.80 -16.49 11.70
C GLU A 4 -19.57 -16.66 10.20
N LYS A 5 -19.48 -15.53 9.49
CA LYS A 5 -19.24 -15.50 8.05
C LYS A 5 -17.92 -16.19 7.78
N ARG A 6 -17.97 -17.48 7.40
CA ARG A 6 -16.81 -18.26 7.00
C ARG A 6 -16.03 -17.46 5.96
N LYS A 7 -14.84 -16.98 6.32
CA LYS A 7 -13.94 -16.30 5.38
C LYS A 7 -13.75 -17.22 4.18
N SER A 8 -14.20 -16.76 3.01
CA SER A 8 -14.12 -17.52 1.78
C SER A 8 -12.67 -17.93 1.54
N HIS A 9 -12.46 -19.12 0.96
CA HIS A 9 -11.13 -19.67 0.71
C HIS A 9 -10.20 -18.64 0.01
N SER A 10 -10.77 -17.80 -0.85
CA SER A 10 -10.11 -16.69 -1.53
C SER A 10 -9.55 -15.62 -0.58
N THR A 11 -10.32 -15.20 0.44
CA THR A 11 -9.86 -14.16 1.39
C THR A 11 -8.71 -14.63 2.27
N ARG A 12 -8.71 -15.91 2.67
CA ARG A 12 -7.60 -16.52 3.43
C ARG A 12 -6.34 -16.64 2.57
N TYR A 13 -6.50 -17.06 1.31
CA TYR A 13 -5.39 -17.13 0.36
C TYR A 13 -4.75 -15.74 0.13
N ARG A 14 -5.56 -14.69 -0.07
CA ARG A 14 -5.06 -13.32 -0.25
C ARG A 14 -4.29 -12.80 0.97
N ALA A 15 -4.80 -13.05 2.18
CA ALA A 15 -4.12 -12.63 3.41
C ALA A 15 -2.77 -13.35 3.59
N SER A 16 -2.74 -14.66 3.35
CA SER A 16 -1.50 -15.45 3.39
C SER A 16 -0.50 -15.01 2.33
N LEU A 17 -0.99 -14.64 1.13
CA LEU A 17 -0.16 -14.15 0.04
C LEU A 17 0.50 -12.81 0.40
N ALA A 18 -0.28 -11.86 0.91
CA ALA A 18 0.21 -10.56 1.35
C ALA A 18 1.26 -10.70 2.47
N GLN A 19 1.04 -11.63 3.40
CA GLN A 19 1.98 -11.89 4.49
C GLN A 19 3.29 -12.52 3.99
N ASN A 20 3.21 -13.38 2.97
CA ASN A 20 4.38 -13.99 2.34
C ASN A 20 5.20 -12.95 1.54
N ILE A 21 4.54 -12.06 0.79
CA ILE A 21 5.19 -10.91 0.13
C ILE A 21 5.88 -10.01 1.14
N ALA A 22 5.21 -9.69 2.25
CA ALA A 22 5.78 -8.83 3.29
C ALA A 22 7.02 -9.47 3.96
N LYS A 23 7.05 -10.80 4.10
CA LYS A 23 8.15 -11.53 4.75
C LYS A 23 9.32 -11.82 3.81
N ASN A 24 9.03 -12.26 2.59
CA ASN A 24 10.03 -12.80 1.67
C ASN A 24 10.33 -11.87 0.46
N GLY A 25 9.48 -10.88 0.19
CA GLY A 25 9.64 -9.94 -0.92
C GLY A 25 9.28 -10.50 -2.30
N PHE A 26 9.04 -11.81 -2.43
CA PHE A 26 8.61 -12.47 -3.66
C PHE A 26 7.54 -13.53 -3.38
N VAL A 27 6.83 -13.92 -4.44
CA VAL A 27 5.81 -14.98 -4.40
C VAL A 27 6.13 -16.01 -5.47
N VAL A 28 6.12 -17.28 -5.08
CA VAL A 28 6.17 -18.42 -6.00
C VAL A 28 4.74 -18.87 -6.26
N MET A 29 4.37 -18.97 -7.53
CA MET A 29 3.01 -19.35 -7.93
C MET A 29 3.08 -20.38 -9.08
N PRO A 30 2.10 -21.30 -9.21
CA PRO A 30 2.07 -22.26 -10.30
C PRO A 30 1.96 -21.53 -11.64
N CYS A 31 2.73 -21.98 -12.64
CA CYS A 31 2.83 -21.35 -13.96
C CYS A 31 1.47 -21.20 -14.68
N SER A 32 0.48 -22.05 -14.33
CA SER A 32 -0.90 -22.02 -14.84
C SER A 32 -1.71 -20.76 -14.45
N TYR A 33 -1.24 -19.98 -13.47
CA TYR A 33 -1.87 -18.73 -13.06
C TYR A 33 -1.24 -17.50 -13.72
N VAL A 34 0.02 -17.58 -14.15
CA VAL A 34 0.75 -16.49 -14.80
C VAL A 34 0.21 -16.21 -16.21
N THR A 35 -0.37 -17.22 -16.86
CA THR A 35 -0.98 -17.09 -18.18
C THR A 35 -2.34 -16.41 -18.19
N LYS A 36 -2.93 -16.13 -17.01
CA LYS A 36 -4.20 -15.39 -16.92
C LYS A 36 -3.92 -13.90 -16.85
N PRO A 37 -4.31 -13.10 -17.88
CA PRO A 37 -4.03 -11.67 -17.92
C PRO A 37 -4.58 -10.91 -16.71
N ALA A 38 -5.76 -11.30 -16.22
CA ALA A 38 -6.35 -10.73 -15.01
C ALA A 38 -5.51 -10.92 -13.74
N PHE A 39 -4.66 -11.96 -13.68
CA PHE A 39 -3.79 -12.20 -12.54
C PHE A 39 -2.53 -11.31 -12.57
N VAL A 40 -1.93 -11.14 -13.75
CA VAL A 40 -0.80 -10.22 -13.96
C VAL A 40 -1.20 -8.80 -13.59
N GLU A 41 -2.38 -8.37 -14.02
CA GLU A 41 -2.93 -7.06 -13.69
C GLU A 41 -3.11 -6.87 -12.18
N VAL A 42 -3.66 -7.87 -11.47
CA VAL A 42 -3.85 -7.82 -10.00
C VAL A 42 -2.51 -7.74 -9.27
N VAL A 43 -1.51 -8.52 -9.67
CA VAL A 43 -0.18 -8.51 -9.04
C VAL A 43 0.53 -7.18 -9.28
N LEU A 44 0.49 -6.67 -10.51
CA LEU A 44 1.05 -5.36 -10.84
C LEU A 44 0.35 -4.25 -10.06
N THR A 45 -0.97 -4.28 -9.98
CA THR A 45 -1.77 -3.30 -9.23
C THR A 45 -1.46 -3.37 -7.74
N MET A 46 -1.32 -4.57 -7.15
CA MET A 46 -0.90 -4.72 -5.76
C MET A 46 0.52 -4.22 -5.53
N ALA A 47 1.46 -4.53 -6.42
CA ALA A 47 2.85 -4.07 -6.29
C ALA A 47 2.95 -2.54 -6.37
N LEU A 48 2.23 -1.92 -7.31
CA LEU A 48 2.10 -0.47 -7.42
C LEU A 48 1.43 0.11 -6.18
N ALA A 49 0.33 -0.47 -5.70
CA ALA A 49 -0.35 0.01 -4.50
C ALA A 49 0.55 -0.07 -3.25
N TYR A 50 1.32 -1.15 -3.09
CA TYR A 50 2.19 -1.36 -1.93
C TYR A 50 3.42 -0.45 -1.91
N ARG A 51 4.00 -0.09 -3.07
CA ARG A 51 5.17 0.82 -3.11
C ARG A 51 4.79 2.28 -3.33
N PHE A 52 3.81 2.55 -4.19
CA PHE A 52 3.52 3.90 -4.65
C PHE A 52 2.64 4.67 -3.67
N LEU A 53 1.61 4.04 -3.07
CA LEU A 53 0.71 4.73 -2.14
C LEU A 53 1.40 5.19 -0.84
N PRO A 54 2.29 4.39 -0.20
CA PRO A 54 2.99 4.84 1.00
C PRO A 54 3.97 5.98 0.70
N GLU A 55 4.68 5.93 -0.42
CA GLU A 55 5.61 6.99 -0.81
C GLU A 55 4.90 8.29 -1.16
N GLN A 56 3.78 8.23 -1.89
CA GLN A 56 2.93 9.40 -2.14
C GLN A 56 2.44 10.04 -0.83
N ARG A 57 2.10 9.22 0.18
CA ARG A 57 1.69 9.72 1.49
C ARG A 57 2.86 10.40 2.23
N ARG A 58 4.06 9.81 2.21
CA ARG A 58 5.28 10.39 2.79
C ARG A 58 5.63 11.74 2.17
N ILE A 59 5.60 11.84 0.85
CA ILE A 59 5.88 13.09 0.12
C ILE A 59 4.86 14.16 0.48
N LYS A 60 3.57 13.80 0.53
CA LYS A 60 2.49 14.72 0.91
C LYS A 60 2.66 15.25 2.34
N ASP A 61 3.00 14.38 3.29
CA ASP A 61 3.22 14.77 4.68
C ASP A 61 4.48 15.64 4.84
N ALA A 62 5.56 15.33 4.11
CA ALA A 62 6.77 16.15 4.09
C ALA A 62 6.50 17.55 3.54
N LYS A 63 5.73 17.67 2.45
CA LYS A 63 5.34 18.96 1.88
C LYS A 63 4.54 19.80 2.87
N ARG A 64 3.56 19.19 3.56
CA ARG A 64 2.74 19.89 4.55
C ARG A 64 3.56 20.39 5.74
N ARG A 65 4.60 19.65 6.17
CA ARG A 65 5.53 20.12 7.21
C ARG A 65 6.38 21.29 6.75
N ALA A 66 6.88 21.26 5.51
CA ALA A 66 7.64 22.35 4.95
C ALA A 66 6.80 23.64 4.83
N GLU A 67 5.55 23.53 4.39
CA GLU A 67 4.60 24.66 4.34
C GLU A 67 4.34 25.25 5.74
N LEU A 68 4.19 24.41 6.77
CA LEU A 68 4.02 24.85 8.16
C LEU A 68 5.25 25.58 8.72
N GLU A 69 6.46 25.13 8.40
CA GLU A 69 7.70 25.79 8.82
C GLU A 69 7.92 27.12 8.09
N LEU A 70 7.52 27.21 6.82
CA LEU A 70 7.52 28.47 6.07
C LEU A 70 6.53 29.48 6.66
N ASP A 71 5.29 29.05 6.97
CA ASP A 71 4.28 29.92 7.58
C ASP A 71 4.73 30.47 8.94
N LYS A 72 5.34 29.62 9.78
CA LYS A 72 5.93 30.06 11.06
C LYS A 72 7.08 31.04 10.86
N SER A 73 7.94 30.79 9.87
CA SER A 73 9.09 31.66 9.60
C SER A 73 8.66 33.03 9.07
N GLN A 74 7.60 33.08 8.26
CA GLN A 74 7.01 34.33 7.79
C GLN A 74 6.39 35.13 8.94
N ARG A 75 5.63 34.51 9.84
CA ARG A 75 5.08 35.20 11.01
C ARG A 75 6.16 35.79 11.92
N ARG A 76 7.27 35.07 12.13
CA ARG A 76 8.42 35.58 12.90
C ARG A 76 9.10 36.78 12.25
N LEU A 77 9.03 36.91 10.92
CA LEU A 77 9.56 38.06 10.20
C LEU A 77 8.59 39.25 10.22
N GLU A 78 7.28 39.01 10.27
CA GLU A 78 6.27 40.07 10.38
C GLU A 78 6.15 40.63 11.81
N GLU A 79 6.50 39.84 12.83
CA GLU A 79 6.51 40.24 14.24
C GLU A 79 7.81 40.96 14.69
N ALA A 80 8.84 41.03 13.83
CA ALA A 80 10.14 41.65 14.10
C ALA A 80 10.27 43.05 13.47
#